data_AF-A0A927YEF8-F1
#
_entry.id   AF-A0A927YEF8-F1
#
_cell.length_a   1.000
_cell.length_b   1.000
_cell.length_c   1.000
_cell.angle_alpha   90.00
_cell.angle_beta   90.00
_cell.angle_gamma   90.00
#
_symmetry.space_group_name_H-M   'P 1'
#
loop_
_entity.id
_entity.type
_entity.pdbx_description
1 polymer ?
#
loop_
_entity_poly.entity_id
_entity_poly.type
_entity_poly.pdbx_seq_one_letter_code
_entity_poly.pdbx_strand_id
1 'polypeptide(L)'
;MLLKLLFSMAAFCAGLIISMGVFSVLIAVSLIPRFAGRTNTADHILLYETFIVTGTILGGILTVFMDQLSFLPSGSYPLGYLNRFLPGIYGFFTGIFVGCLSIAIAEILDAIPIFARRIGLPKGIGPAILSFACGKLAGSILYYYGKVFVSVF
;
A
#
# COMPACT_ATOMS: atom_id res chain seq x y z
N MET A 1 -7.54 33.65 8.62
CA MET A 1 -7.79 33.21 7.23
C MET A 1 -6.60 32.44 6.64
N LEU A 2 -5.38 33.00 6.73
CA LEU A 2 -4.13 32.37 6.27
C LEU A 2 -3.88 30.94 6.81
N LEU A 3 -4.10 30.72 8.12
CA LEU A 3 -3.90 29.40 8.76
C LEU A 3 -4.82 28.31 8.18
N LYS A 4 -6.09 28.64 7.88
CA LYS A 4 -7.05 27.70 7.26
C LYS A 4 -6.61 27.32 5.84
N LEU A 5 -6.05 28.28 5.10
CA LEU A 5 -5.51 28.04 3.77
C LEU A 5 -4.27 27.12 3.84
N LEU A 6 -3.37 27.35 4.79
CA LEU A 6 -2.20 26.50 5.02
C LEU A 6 -2.59 25.06 5.35
N PHE A 7 -3.55 24.85 6.27
CA PHE A 7 -4.03 23.51 6.58
C PHE A 7 -4.71 22.84 5.38
N SER A 8 -5.46 23.59 4.57
CA SER A 8 -6.07 23.07 3.35
C SER A 8 -5.03 22.64 2.31
N MET A 9 -3.98 23.44 2.11
CA MET A 9 -2.89 23.09 1.20
C MET A 9 -2.06 21.90 1.71
N ALA A 10 -1.81 21.83 3.02
CA ALA A 10 -1.12 20.71 3.64
C ALA A 10 -1.92 19.40 3.49
N ALA A 11 -3.24 19.45 3.70
CA ALA A 11 -4.13 18.30 3.52
C ALA A 11 -4.16 17.85 2.05
N PHE A 12 -4.17 18.79 1.09
CA PHE A 12 -4.12 18.47 -0.33
C PHE A 12 -2.80 17.79 -0.72
N CYS A 13 -1.66 18.33 -0.25
CA CYS A 13 -0.34 17.75 -0.50
C CYS A 13 -0.22 16.34 0.11
N ALA A 14 -0.70 16.15 1.33
CA ALA A 14 -0.74 14.84 1.98
C ALA A 14 -1.56 13.83 1.16
N GLY A 15 -2.73 14.23 0.64
CA GLY A 15 -3.55 13.39 -0.24
C GLY A 15 -2.79 12.96 -1.51
N LEU A 16 -2.10 13.88 -2.17
CA LEU A 16 -1.30 13.57 -3.36
C LEU A 16 -0.18 12.58 -3.07
N ILE A 17 0.56 12.76 -1.97
CA ILE A 17 1.65 11.87 -1.57
C ILE A 17 1.12 10.46 -1.32
N ILE A 18 -0.02 10.32 -0.65
CA ILE A 18 -0.63 9.02 -0.34
C ILE A 18 -1.09 8.32 -1.63
N SER A 19 -1.80 9.02 -2.52
CA SER A 19 -2.22 8.44 -3.81
C SER A 19 -1.04 8.00 -4.66
N MET A 20 0.02 8.82 -4.73
CA MET A 20 1.24 8.48 -5.47
C MET A 20 1.94 7.26 -4.87
N GLY A 21 1.96 7.14 -3.54
CA GLY A 21 2.52 5.98 -2.85
C GLY A 21 1.79 4.68 -3.19
N VAL A 22 0.46 4.68 -3.14
CA VAL A 22 -0.36 3.49 -3.48
C VAL A 22 -0.13 3.10 -4.93
N PHE A 23 -0.17 4.06 -5.86
CA PHE A 23 0.01 3.81 -7.29
C PHE A 23 1.43 3.30 -7.62
N SER A 24 2.45 3.89 -6.99
CA SER A 24 3.84 3.45 -7.13
C SER A 24 4.04 2.00 -6.69
N VAL A 25 3.43 1.58 -5.58
CA VAL A 25 3.52 0.20 -5.09
C VAL A 25 2.85 -0.76 -6.06
N LEU A 26 1.65 -0.41 -6.57
CA LEU A 26 0.90 -1.26 -7.49
C LEU A 26 1.65 -1.51 -8.81
N ILE A 27 2.30 -0.48 -9.35
CA ILE A 27 3.13 -0.60 -10.56
C ILE A 27 4.42 -1.36 -10.28
N ALA A 28 5.13 -1.05 -9.19
CA ALA A 28 6.38 -1.74 -8.83
C ALA A 28 6.15 -3.25 -8.67
N VAL A 29 5.02 -3.62 -8.09
CA VAL A 29 4.60 -5.01 -7.90
C VAL A 29 4.06 -5.65 -9.19
N SER A 30 3.95 -4.88 -10.29
CA SER A 30 3.47 -5.35 -11.60
C SER A 30 2.12 -6.06 -11.53
N LEU A 31 1.24 -5.57 -10.64
CA LEU A 31 -0.06 -6.17 -10.39
C LEU A 31 -0.95 -6.10 -11.65
N ILE A 32 -1.01 -4.91 -12.27
CA ILE A 32 -1.81 -4.64 -13.48
C ILE A 32 -1.39 -5.51 -14.68
N PRO A 33 -0.12 -5.55 -15.11
CA PRO A 33 0.28 -6.36 -16.26
C PRO A 33 0.13 -7.86 -16.02
N ARG A 34 0.21 -8.34 -14.78
CA ARG A 34 -0.03 -9.76 -14.46
C ARG A 34 -1.48 -10.18 -14.64
N PHE A 35 -2.42 -9.35 -14.21
CA PHE A 35 -3.83 -9.62 -14.46
C PHE A 35 -4.13 -9.61 -15.96
N ALA A 36 -3.62 -8.62 -16.69
CA ALA A 36 -3.78 -8.51 -18.13
C ALA A 36 -3.17 -9.71 -18.89
N GLY A 37 -2.02 -10.22 -18.42
CA GLY A 37 -1.37 -11.42 -18.97
C GLY A 37 -2.13 -12.71 -18.70
N ARG A 38 -2.74 -12.87 -17.51
CA ARG A 38 -3.53 -14.07 -17.16
C ARG A 38 -4.88 -14.13 -17.88
N THR A 39 -5.50 -12.99 -18.16
CA THR A 39 -6.78 -12.91 -18.88
C THR A 39 -6.61 -12.82 -20.41
N ASN A 40 -5.38 -12.90 -20.92
CA ASN A 40 -5.05 -12.66 -22.34
C ASN A 40 -5.67 -11.37 -22.90
N THR A 41 -5.77 -10.34 -22.06
CA THR A 41 -6.41 -9.06 -22.40
C THR A 41 -5.40 -7.92 -22.15
N ALA A 42 -4.24 -8.02 -22.80
CA ALA A 42 -3.17 -7.01 -22.70
C ALA A 42 -3.60 -5.63 -23.24
N ASP A 43 -4.52 -5.61 -24.20
CA ASP A 43 -5.03 -4.38 -24.83
C ASP A 43 -5.86 -3.50 -23.89
N HIS A 44 -6.32 -4.02 -22.75
CA HIS A 44 -7.22 -3.30 -21.84
C HIS A 44 -6.59 -2.97 -20.48
N ILE A 45 -5.29 -2.69 -20.44
CA ILE A 45 -4.58 -2.25 -19.21
C ILE A 45 -5.23 -1.02 -18.56
N LEU A 46 -5.70 -0.06 -19.38
CA LEU A 46 -6.35 1.16 -18.88
C LEU A 46 -7.67 0.89 -18.15
N LEU A 47 -8.39 -0.18 -18.51
CA LEU A 47 -9.61 -0.55 -17.80
C LEU A 47 -9.27 -1.04 -16.38
N TYR A 48 -8.25 -1.88 -16.24
CA TYR A 48 -7.77 -2.34 -14.93
C TYR A 48 -7.33 -1.18 -14.04
N GLU A 49 -6.61 -0.21 -14.60
CA GLU A 49 -6.22 1.00 -13.89
C GLU A 49 -7.43 1.81 -13.42
N THR A 50 -8.42 2.01 -14.30
CA THR A 50 -9.65 2.75 -13.98
C THR A 50 -10.46 2.04 -12.88
N PHE A 51 -10.52 0.70 -12.88
CA PHE A 51 -11.17 -0.06 -11.82
C PHE A 51 -10.46 0.08 -10.48
N ILE A 52 -9.12 0.08 -10.46
CA ILE A 52 -8.33 0.31 -9.25
C ILE A 52 -8.61 1.72 -8.70
N VAL A 53 -8.53 2.75 -9.56
CA VAL A 53 -8.80 4.14 -9.17
C VAL A 53 -10.22 4.27 -8.61
N THR A 54 -11.21 3.73 -9.31
CA THR A 54 -12.61 3.76 -8.88
C THR A 54 -12.81 3.03 -7.55
N GLY A 55 -12.14 1.88 -7.35
CA GLY A 55 -12.16 1.13 -6.09
C GLY A 55 -11.52 1.89 -4.92
N THR A 56 -10.41 2.61 -5.16
CA THR A 56 -9.76 3.43 -4.11
C THR A 56 -10.61 4.63 -3.69
N ILE A 57 -11.29 5.27 -4.66
CA ILE A 57 -12.22 6.38 -4.38
C ILE A 57 -13.42 5.85 -3.58
N LEU A 58 -14.04 4.75 -4.02
CA LEU A 58 -15.14 4.11 -3.29
C LEU A 58 -14.73 3.67 -1.88
N GLY A 59 -13.58 3.03 -1.73
CA GLY A 59 -13.05 2.62 -0.43
C GLY A 59 -12.77 3.79 0.51
N GLY A 60 -12.19 4.88 -0.01
CA GLY A 60 -11.96 6.13 0.72
C GLY A 60 -13.26 6.79 1.19
N ILE A 61 -14.26 6.85 0.32
CA ILE A 61 -15.59 7.36 0.67
C ILE A 61 -16.25 6.48 1.74
N LEU A 62 -16.21 5.16 1.57
CA LEU A 62 -16.77 4.22 2.55
C LEU A 62 -16.09 4.34 3.92
N THR A 63 -14.75 4.45 3.96
CA THR A 63 -14.02 4.59 5.24
C THR A 63 -14.39 5.85 6.00
N VAL A 64 -14.54 6.99 5.30
CA VAL A 64 -14.98 8.25 5.92
C VAL A 64 -16.41 8.13 6.48
N PHE A 65 -17.32 7.50 5.73
CA PHE A 65 -18.71 7.33 6.17
C PHE A 65 -18.87 6.29 7.30
N MET A 66 -18.02 5.26 7.37
CA MET A 66 -18.02 4.30 8.48
C MET A 66 -17.68 4.96 9.82
N ASP A 67 -16.71 5.87 9.83
CA ASP A 67 -16.31 6.59 11.06
C ASP A 67 -17.44 7.50 11.56
N GLN A 68 -18.15 8.19 10.66
CA GLN A 68 -19.32 9.01 11.01
C GLN A 68 -20.51 8.18 11.49
N LEU A 69 -20.69 6.96 10.99
CA LEU A 69 -21.78 6.06 11.42
C LEU A 69 -21.52 5.42 12.80
N SER A 70 -20.25 5.38 13.24
CA SER A 70 -19.83 4.80 14.53
C SER A 70 -20.31 5.59 15.75
N PHE A 71 -20.65 6.86 15.57
CA PHE A 71 -21.14 7.76 16.63
C PHE A 71 -22.65 7.67 16.87
N LEU A 72 -23.40 6.94 16.03
CA LEU A 72 -24.85 6.86 16.12
C LEU A 72 -25.28 5.60 16.91
N PRO A 73 -26.05 5.73 18.01
CA PRO A 73 -26.41 4.60 18.87
C PRO A 73 -27.19 3.54 18.07
N SER A 74 -26.87 2.27 18.32
CA SER A 74 -27.36 1.06 17.63
C SER A 74 -28.87 0.77 17.72
N GLY A 75 -29.73 1.78 17.75
CA GLY A 75 -31.18 1.63 17.80
C GLY A 75 -31.88 2.55 16.80
N SER A 76 -32.68 1.94 15.93
CA SER A 76 -33.90 2.51 15.32
C SER A 76 -33.90 2.92 13.84
N TYR A 77 -32.87 2.65 13.04
CA TYR A 77 -32.98 2.77 11.57
C TYR A 77 -32.71 1.43 10.87
N PRO A 78 -33.45 1.09 9.79
CA PRO A 78 -33.27 -0.14 9.01
C PRO A 78 -31.85 -0.27 8.38
N LEU A 79 -31.04 0.78 8.45
CA LEU A 79 -29.60 0.80 8.12
C LEU A 79 -28.70 0.04 9.11
N GLY A 80 -29.20 -0.37 10.29
CA GLY A 80 -28.42 -1.12 11.29
C GLY A 80 -27.96 -2.50 10.82
N TYR A 81 -28.74 -3.19 9.97
CA TYR A 81 -28.33 -4.46 9.37
C TYR A 81 -27.21 -4.25 8.34
N LEU A 82 -27.28 -3.18 7.56
CA LEU A 82 -26.27 -2.83 6.55
C LEU A 82 -24.91 -2.56 7.22
N ASN A 83 -24.92 -1.93 8.40
CA ASN A 83 -23.71 -1.70 9.21
C ASN A 83 -23.05 -3.01 9.70
N ARG A 84 -23.80 -4.11 9.84
CA ARG A 84 -23.23 -5.41 10.23
C ARG A 84 -22.56 -6.14 9.06
N PHE A 85 -23.10 -6.01 7.85
CA PHE A 85 -22.58 -6.72 6.67
C PHE A 85 -21.45 -5.95 5.97
N LEU A 86 -21.45 -4.61 6.01
CA LEU A 86 -20.42 -3.78 5.36
C LEU A 86 -18.98 -4.11 5.78
N PRO A 87 -18.67 -4.26 7.09
CA PRO A 87 -17.32 -4.63 7.53
C PRO A 87 -16.89 -6.01 7.02
N GLY A 88 -17.84 -6.95 6.90
CA GLY A 88 -17.57 -8.28 6.35
C GLY A 88 -17.21 -8.24 4.87
N ILE A 89 -17.95 -7.46 4.08
CA ILE A 89 -17.67 -7.26 2.65
C ILE A 89 -16.32 -6.54 2.48
N TYR A 90 -16.08 -5.47 3.25
CA TYR A 90 -14.81 -4.76 3.23
C TYR A 90 -13.62 -5.69 3.58
N GLY A 91 -13.78 -6.51 4.62
CA GLY A 91 -12.83 -7.54 5.03
C GLY A 91 -12.53 -8.57 3.93
N PHE A 92 -13.55 -8.99 3.20
CA PHE A 92 -13.39 -9.93 2.09
C PHE A 92 -12.62 -9.33 0.92
N PHE A 93 -12.96 -8.10 0.51
CA PHE A 93 -12.28 -7.40 -0.58
C PHE A 93 -10.82 -7.07 -0.25
N THR A 94 -10.53 -6.63 0.98
CA THR A 94 -9.14 -6.41 1.42
C THR A 94 -8.35 -7.72 1.46
N GLY A 95 -8.98 -8.83 1.86
CA GLY A 95 -8.37 -10.15 1.83
C GLY A 95 -7.97 -10.60 0.43
N ILE A 96 -8.85 -10.45 -0.56
CA ILE A 96 -8.54 -10.74 -1.97
C ILE A 96 -7.39 -9.84 -2.45
N PHE A 97 -7.46 -8.54 -2.16
CA PHE A 97 -6.42 -7.59 -2.57
C PHE A 97 -5.04 -7.94 -2.01
N VAL A 98 -4.93 -8.17 -0.70
CA VAL A 98 -3.67 -8.56 -0.04
C VAL A 98 -3.18 -9.93 -0.54
N GLY A 99 -4.09 -10.88 -0.81
CA GLY A 99 -3.75 -12.16 -1.41
C GLY A 99 -3.13 -12.01 -2.80
N CYS A 100 -3.73 -11.19 -3.67
CA CYS A 100 -3.19 -10.88 -4.99
C CYS A 100 -1.84 -10.16 -4.91
N LEU A 101 -1.70 -9.20 -4.00
CA LEU A 101 -0.44 -8.49 -3.76
C LEU A 101 0.68 -9.44 -3.28
N SER A 102 0.33 -10.44 -2.45
CA SER A 102 1.29 -11.44 -1.97
C SER A 102 1.81 -12.34 -3.09
N ILE A 103 0.92 -12.83 -3.97
CA ILE A 103 1.29 -13.59 -5.17
C ILE A 103 2.14 -12.72 -6.11
N ALA A 104 1.76 -11.44 -6.22
CA ALA A 104 2.45 -10.47 -7.03
C ALA A 104 3.92 -10.30 -6.59
N ILE A 105 4.13 -10.10 -5.29
CA ILE A 105 5.46 -10.00 -4.69
C ILE A 105 6.23 -11.31 -4.83
N ALA A 106 5.61 -12.47 -4.60
CA ALA A 106 6.28 -13.77 -4.65
C ALA A 106 6.97 -14.02 -6.01
N GLU A 107 6.27 -13.81 -7.12
CA GLU A 107 6.85 -14.04 -8.45
C GLU A 107 7.85 -12.94 -8.86
N ILE A 108 7.85 -11.76 -8.21
CA ILE A 108 8.99 -10.81 -8.32
C ILE A 108 10.18 -11.34 -7.54
N LEU A 109 9.95 -11.86 -6.33
CA LEU A 109 10.99 -12.41 -5.46
C LEU A 109 11.73 -13.56 -6.15
N ASP A 110 11.02 -14.43 -6.85
CA ASP A 110 11.60 -15.53 -7.63
C ASP A 110 12.48 -15.05 -8.78
N ALA A 111 12.22 -13.84 -9.31
CA ALA A 111 13.03 -13.23 -10.36
C ALA A 111 14.34 -12.61 -9.83
N ILE A 112 14.36 -12.11 -8.58
CA ILE A 112 15.56 -11.50 -7.96
C ILE A 112 16.82 -12.37 -8.05
N PRO A 113 16.81 -13.67 -7.67
CA PRO A 113 18.01 -14.51 -7.75
C PRO A 113 18.49 -14.74 -9.19
N ILE A 114 17.56 -14.79 -10.15
CA ILE A 114 17.87 -14.93 -11.58
C ILE A 114 18.59 -13.68 -12.09
N PHE A 115 18.08 -12.49 -11.75
CA PHE A 115 18.73 -11.22 -12.06
C PHE A 115 20.10 -11.07 -11.38
N ALA A 116 20.22 -11.47 -10.11
CA ALA A 116 21.48 -11.46 -9.38
C ALA A 116 22.54 -12.35 -10.03
N ARG A 117 22.14 -13.50 -10.60
CA ARG A 117 23.04 -14.37 -11.36
C ARG A 117 23.45 -13.75 -12.70
N ARG A 118 22.54 -13.03 -13.39
CA ARG A 118 22.85 -12.31 -14.65
C ARG A 118 23.81 -11.14 -14.47
N ILE A 119 23.75 -10.44 -13.34
CA ILE A 119 24.71 -9.36 -12.99
C ILE A 119 26.07 -9.94 -12.59
N GLY A 120 26.20 -11.28 -12.56
CA GLY A 120 27.47 -11.95 -12.34
C GLY A 120 27.95 -11.87 -10.89
N LEU A 121 27.04 -11.83 -9.89
CA LEU A 121 27.44 -11.93 -8.48
C LEU A 121 28.16 -13.28 -8.25
N PRO A 122 29.49 -13.28 -8.06
CA PRO A 122 30.29 -14.50 -8.14
C PRO A 122 30.15 -15.40 -6.90
N LYS A 123 29.50 -14.92 -5.82
CA LYS A 123 29.41 -15.59 -4.51
C LYS A 123 27.95 -15.88 -4.06
N GLY A 124 26.98 -15.85 -4.98
CA GLY A 124 25.57 -16.09 -4.68
C GLY A 124 24.84 -14.87 -4.10
N ILE A 125 23.63 -15.07 -3.57
CA ILE A 125 22.73 -14.02 -3.04
C ILE A 125 23.17 -13.56 -1.63
N GLY A 126 23.99 -14.36 -0.95
CA GLY A 126 24.47 -14.11 0.42
C GLY A 126 25.08 -12.72 0.68
N PRO A 127 25.96 -12.18 -0.19
CA PRO A 127 26.50 -10.83 -0.02
C PRO A 127 25.43 -9.73 -0.10
N ALA A 128 24.40 -9.92 -0.92
CA ALA A 128 23.30 -8.95 -1.04
C ALA A 128 22.46 -8.92 0.25
N ILE A 129 22.17 -10.10 0.82
CA ILE A 129 21.47 -10.23 2.10
C ILE A 129 22.31 -9.62 3.23
N LEU A 130 23.62 -9.85 3.24
CA LEU A 130 24.54 -9.27 4.22
C LEU A 130 24.58 -7.74 4.13
N SER A 131 24.61 -7.18 2.91
CA SER A 131 24.55 -5.73 2.70
C SER A 131 23.23 -5.14 3.22
N PHE A 132 22.11 -5.82 3.00
CA PHE A 132 20.80 -5.42 3.54
C PHE A 132 20.77 -5.46 5.06
N ALA A 133 21.29 -6.53 5.66
CA ALA A 133 21.40 -6.67 7.11
C ALA A 133 22.29 -5.58 7.71
N CYS A 134 23.43 -5.28 7.07
CA CYS A 134 24.35 -4.22 7.48
C CYS A 134 23.67 -2.84 7.41
N GLY A 135 22.89 -2.56 6.35
CA GLY A 135 22.11 -1.33 6.25
C GLY A 135 21.07 -1.17 7.36
N LYS A 136 20.33 -2.23 7.70
CA LYS A 136 19.39 -2.24 8.84
C LYS A 136 20.10 -2.03 10.17
N LEU A 137 21.26 -2.68 10.36
CA LEU A 137 22.08 -2.56 11.56
C LEU A 137 22.63 -1.14 11.72
N ALA A 138 23.18 -0.56 10.65
CA ALA A 138 23.66 0.82 10.64
C ALA A 138 22.52 1.83 10.92
N GLY A 139 21.34 1.63 10.30
CA GLY A 139 20.17 2.46 10.58
C GLY A 139 19.69 2.37 12.04
N SER A 140 19.73 1.18 12.64
CA SER A 140 19.40 0.96 14.06
C SER A 140 20.39 1.66 14.99
N ILE A 141 21.69 1.57 14.69
CA ILE A 141 22.75 2.24 15.46
C ILE A 141 22.59 3.76 15.37
N LEU A 142 22.40 4.33 14.17
CA LEU A 142 22.17 5.77 13.98
C LEU A 142 20.92 6.26 14.69
N TYR A 143 19.84 5.48 14.69
CA TYR A 143 18.63 5.81 15.45
C TYR A 143 18.90 5.92 16.95
N TYR A 144 19.71 5.01 17.50
CA TYR A 144 20.04 5.02 18.92
C TYR A 144 20.97 6.18 19.29
N TYR A 145 22.03 6.41 18.51
CA TYR A 145 22.94 7.54 18.72
C TYR A 145 22.26 8.90 18.54
N GLY A 146 21.36 9.03 17.55
CA GLY A 146 20.56 10.24 17.34
C GLY A 146 19.56 10.52 18.48
N LYS A 147 18.93 9.48 19.05
CA LYS A 147 18.06 9.64 20.22
C LYS A 147 18.82 9.97 21.51
N VAL A 148 20.03 9.43 21.70
CA VAL A 148 20.88 9.82 22.84
C VAL A 148 21.26 11.30 22.76
N PHE A 149 21.51 11.84 21.56
CA PHE A 149 21.83 13.26 21.38
C PHE A 149 20.64 14.21 21.66
N VAL A 150 19.40 13.76 21.47
CA VAL A 150 18.17 14.53 21.74
C VAL A 150 17.69 14.39 23.20
N SER A 151 18.09 13.35 23.93
CA SER A 151 17.74 13.20 25.36
C SER A 151 18.75 13.82 26.33
N VAL A 152 19.93 14.21 25.84
CA VAL A 152 21.01 14.81 26.66
C VAL A 152 21.05 16.35 26.55
N PHE A 153 20.24 16.94 25.66
CA PHE A 153 20.04 18.39 25.53
C PHE A 153 18.57 18.73 25.76
#